data_AF-A0A7D3WLC5-F1
#
_entry.id   AF-A0A7D3WLC5-F1
#
_cell.length_a   1.000
_cell.length_b   1.000
_cell.length_c   1.000
_cell.angle_alpha   90.00
_cell.angle_beta   90.00
_cell.angle_gamma   90.00
#
_symmetry.space_group_name_H-M   'P 1'
#
loop_
_entity.id
_entity.type
_entity.pdbx_description
1 polymer ?
#
loop_
_entity_poly.entity_id
_entity_poly.type
_entity_poly.pdbx_seq_one_letter_code
_entity_poly.pdbx_strand_id
1 'polypeptide(L)'
;MPPPAPAPPRPQRWPVELTLTRPEADSLRRHRREYPGLVVRHRPERRYLTQVAAPVLGYQPAAAQQFLYLAKKLERGRYYRLRNSGIEGYYNSLLAGHRGAYHPLTDGHGRVHGRWAADTIYRPGQSLHLSLDAGLQAYAERLLGERRGYLVALDPRTGEILCCVSAPTYDPAALTAPGRNSERVALLRNADQPLLNRPVGAANPPGSVFKLVNAAVALQLGPLKLTPRFPATSRSSTACIRTRAPATSRWPSNTAATRTSTRCCGR
;
A
#
# COMPACT_ATOMS: atom_id res chain seq x y z
N MET A 1 -41.48 -20.54 27.10
CA MET A 1 -40.27 -20.22 27.90
C MET A 1 -39.45 -19.20 27.14
N PRO A 2 -39.14 -18.04 27.72
CA PRO A 2 -38.20 -17.10 27.12
C PRO A 2 -36.78 -17.72 27.08
N PRO A 3 -35.95 -17.39 26.08
CA PRO A 3 -34.56 -17.84 26.04
C PRO A 3 -33.81 -17.32 27.28
N PRO A 4 -32.85 -18.10 27.82
CA PRO A 4 -32.07 -17.67 28.97
C PRO A 4 -31.33 -16.36 28.65
N ALA A 5 -31.35 -15.42 29.60
CA ALA A 5 -30.67 -14.15 29.45
C ALA A 5 -29.16 -14.36 29.17
N PRO A 6 -28.55 -13.59 28.27
CA PRO A 6 -27.12 -13.69 28.01
C PRO A 6 -26.33 -13.39 29.28
N ALA A 7 -25.30 -14.18 29.56
CA ALA A 7 -24.45 -14.00 30.73
C ALA A 7 -23.82 -12.58 30.74
N PRO A 8 -23.66 -11.96 31.93
CA PRO A 8 -23.05 -10.63 32.03
C PRO A 8 -21.63 -10.62 31.45
N PRO A 9 -21.19 -9.50 30.85
CA PRO A 9 -19.85 -9.40 30.29
C PRO A 9 -18.80 -9.59 31.39
N ARG A 10 -17.93 -10.58 31.23
CA ARG A 10 -16.83 -10.82 32.19
C ARG A 10 -15.86 -9.62 32.18
N PRO A 11 -15.27 -9.25 33.34
CA PRO A 11 -14.25 -8.21 33.39
C PRO A 11 -13.10 -8.54 32.43
N GLN A 12 -12.79 -7.59 31.55
CA GLN A 12 -11.85 -7.78 30.45
C GLN A 12 -10.41 -7.79 31.00
N ARG A 13 -9.94 -8.95 31.45
CA ARG A 13 -8.52 -9.15 31.77
C ARG A 13 -7.76 -9.08 30.45
N TRP A 14 -7.01 -8.00 30.24
CA TRP A 14 -6.16 -7.89 29.05
C TRP A 14 -5.03 -8.92 29.17
N PRO A 15 -4.96 -9.94 28.31
CA PRO A 15 -3.84 -10.87 28.36
C PRO A 15 -2.57 -10.12 27.98
N VAL A 16 -1.52 -10.28 28.78
CA VAL A 16 -0.17 -9.89 28.37
C VAL A 16 0.32 -10.97 27.41
N GLU A 17 0.43 -10.63 26.13
CA GLU A 17 0.96 -11.52 25.11
C GLU A 17 2.49 -11.35 25.03
N LEU A 18 3.22 -12.43 25.23
CA LEU A 18 4.67 -12.48 25.08
C LEU A 18 5.02 -13.34 23.87
N THR A 19 5.91 -12.85 23.01
CA THR A 19 6.48 -13.65 21.92
C THR A 19 7.65 -14.45 22.49
N LEU A 20 7.57 -15.78 22.40
CA LEU A 20 8.59 -16.71 22.90
C LEU A 20 9.39 -17.28 21.74
N THR A 21 10.68 -17.48 21.96
CA THR A 21 11.50 -18.34 21.10
C THR A 21 11.10 -19.82 21.29
N ARG A 22 11.44 -20.67 20.33
CA ARG A 22 11.21 -22.13 20.43
C ARG A 22 11.73 -22.75 21.74
N PRO A 23 13.00 -22.53 22.15
CA PRO A 23 13.50 -23.13 23.39
C PRO A 23 12.80 -22.60 24.65
N GLU A 24 12.41 -21.32 24.68
CA GLU A 24 11.64 -20.75 25.79
C GLU A 24 10.23 -21.36 25.87
N ALA A 25 9.56 -21.52 24.72
CA ALA A 25 8.26 -22.17 24.65
C ALA A 25 8.32 -23.63 25.12
N ASP A 26 9.40 -24.34 24.77
CA ASP A 26 9.62 -25.72 25.22
C ASP A 26 9.93 -25.79 26.72
N SER A 27 10.71 -24.84 27.24
CA SER A 27 10.97 -24.73 28.69
C SER A 27 9.68 -24.48 29.48
N LEU A 28 8.82 -23.59 28.99
CA LEU A 28 7.55 -23.26 29.63
C LEU A 28 6.55 -24.42 29.58
N ARG A 29 6.60 -25.23 28.52
CA ARG A 29 5.81 -26.49 28.44
C ARG A 29 6.22 -27.48 29.52
N ARG A 30 7.53 -27.62 29.77
CA ARG A 30 8.06 -28.51 30.83
C ARG A 30 7.65 -28.04 32.22
N HIS A 31 7.77 -26.74 32.50
CA HIS A 31 7.46 -26.14 33.79
C HIS A 31 6.02 -25.60 33.89
N ARG A 32 5.09 -26.13 33.09
CA ARG A 32 3.69 -25.65 33.05
C ARG A 32 2.99 -25.71 34.41
N ARG A 33 3.41 -26.62 35.29
CA ARG A 33 2.86 -26.76 36.66
C ARG A 33 3.23 -25.58 37.56
N GLU A 34 4.39 -24.97 37.35
CA GLU A 34 4.88 -23.82 38.12
C GLU A 34 4.17 -22.52 37.72
N TYR A 35 3.67 -22.46 36.48
CA TYR A 35 3.00 -21.28 35.92
C TYR A 35 1.59 -21.60 35.40
N PRO A 36 0.62 -21.90 36.28
CA PRO A 36 -0.75 -22.30 35.87
C PRO A 36 -1.53 -21.20 35.13
N GLY A 37 -1.11 -19.94 35.25
CA GLY A 37 -1.71 -18.80 34.55
C GLY A 37 -1.15 -18.55 33.13
N LEU A 38 -0.06 -19.21 32.75
CA LEU A 38 0.55 -19.02 31.43
C LEU A 38 0.03 -20.07 30.44
N VAL A 39 -0.45 -19.59 29.29
CA VAL A 39 -0.97 -20.44 28.21
C VAL A 39 -0.15 -20.21 26.96
N VAL A 40 0.55 -21.26 26.52
CA VAL A 40 1.28 -21.23 25.24
C VAL A 40 0.28 -21.30 24.10
N ARG A 41 0.28 -20.29 23.23
CA ARG A 41 -0.51 -20.27 22.00
C ARG A 41 0.43 -20.24 20.81
N HIS A 42 0.15 -21.08 19.82
CA HIS A 42 0.82 -21.04 18.53
C HIS A 42 0.08 -20.04 17.63
N ARG A 43 0.78 -19.03 17.16
CA ARG A 43 0.26 -18.04 16.22
C ARG A 43 1.15 -18.03 14.98
N PRO A 44 0.59 -18.21 13.77
CA PRO A 44 1.36 -18.03 12.56
C PRO A 44 1.73 -16.54 12.40
N GLU A 45 3.00 -16.28 12.11
CA GLU A 45 3.51 -14.95 11.81
C GLU A 45 3.96 -14.88 10.34
N ARG A 46 3.68 -13.74 9.69
CA ARG A 46 4.10 -13.51 8.30
C ARG A 46 5.60 -13.19 8.30
N ARG A 47 6.38 -13.93 7.50
CA ARG A 47 7.81 -13.71 7.34
C ARG A 47 8.13 -13.39 5.88
N TYR A 48 8.82 -12.26 5.67
CA TYR A 48 9.39 -11.91 4.37
C TYR A 48 10.81 -12.46 4.33
N LEU A 49 11.10 -13.29 3.32
CA LEU A 49 12.43 -13.87 3.11
C LEU A 49 13.33 -13.00 2.23
N THR A 50 12.72 -12.09 1.46
CA THR A 50 13.41 -11.14 0.59
C THR A 50 13.57 -9.80 1.29
N GLN A 51 14.65 -9.09 0.96
CA GLN A 51 14.86 -7.70 1.38
C GLN A 51 14.39 -6.69 0.33
N VAL A 52 13.94 -7.17 -0.82
CA VAL A 52 13.52 -6.38 -1.98
C VAL A 52 12.00 -6.45 -2.16
N ALA A 53 11.47 -5.56 -3.00
CA ALA A 53 10.06 -5.46 -3.37
C ALA A 53 9.09 -5.04 -2.26
N ALA A 54 9.57 -4.37 -1.19
CA ALA A 54 8.69 -3.99 -0.07
C ALA A 54 7.45 -3.18 -0.49
N PRO A 55 7.55 -2.16 -1.37
CA PRO A 55 6.38 -1.39 -1.81
C PRO A 55 5.39 -2.20 -2.66
N VAL A 56 5.86 -3.27 -3.33
CA VAL A 56 5.06 -4.12 -4.22
C VAL A 56 4.38 -5.25 -3.45
N LEU A 57 5.15 -5.98 -2.64
CA LEU A 57 4.62 -7.02 -1.77
C LEU A 57 3.60 -6.41 -0.79
N GLY A 58 3.94 -5.25 -0.23
CA GLY A 58 3.13 -4.59 0.79
C GLY A 58 3.18 -5.33 2.11
N TYR A 59 2.09 -5.25 2.87
CA TYR A 59 2.02 -5.87 4.19
C TYR A 59 0.61 -6.30 4.54
N GLN A 60 0.51 -7.34 5.36
CA GLN A 60 -0.76 -7.76 5.92
C GLN A 60 -1.29 -6.73 6.93
N PRO A 61 -2.49 -6.15 6.74
CA PRO A 61 -3.01 -5.09 7.62
C PRO A 61 -3.09 -5.52 9.10
N ALA A 62 -3.48 -6.77 9.36
CA ALA A 62 -3.60 -7.31 10.71
C ALA A 62 -2.25 -7.40 11.45
N ALA A 63 -1.14 -7.56 10.73
CA ALA A 63 0.21 -7.60 11.30
C ALA A 63 0.79 -6.18 11.50
N ALA A 64 0.39 -5.22 10.66
CA ALA A 64 0.88 -3.85 10.70
C ALA A 64 0.11 -2.93 11.68
N GLN A 65 -0.69 -3.47 12.60
CA GLN A 65 -1.53 -2.67 13.50
C GLN A 65 -0.72 -1.67 14.34
N GLN A 66 0.48 -2.05 14.80
CA GLN A 66 1.38 -1.16 15.53
C GLN A 66 1.85 0.01 14.65
N PHE A 67 2.23 -0.26 13.41
CA PHE A 67 2.60 0.75 12.43
C PHE A 67 1.43 1.70 12.14
N LEU A 68 0.21 1.16 11.92
CA LEU A 68 -0.99 1.96 11.67
C LEU A 68 -1.34 2.87 12.86
N TYR A 69 -1.17 2.37 14.09
CA TYR A 69 -1.34 3.16 15.30
C TYR A 69 -0.34 4.32 15.36
N LEU A 70 0.95 4.06 15.10
CA LEU A 70 1.99 5.10 15.07
C LEU A 70 1.73 6.13 13.97
N ALA A 71 1.34 5.69 12.78
CA ALA A 71 1.01 6.56 11.65
C ALA A 71 -0.17 7.49 11.97
N LYS A 72 -1.19 6.98 12.68
CA LYS A 72 -2.31 7.79 13.19
C LYS A 72 -1.84 8.80 14.24
N LYS A 73 -1.04 8.36 15.21
CA LYS A 73 -0.52 9.21 16.30
C LYS A 73 0.34 10.38 15.78
N LEU A 74 1.13 10.15 14.75
CA LEU A 74 2.01 11.17 14.15
C LEU A 74 1.30 12.05 13.10
N GLU A 75 -0.01 11.89 12.90
CA GLU A 75 -0.81 12.57 11.86
C GLU A 75 -0.30 12.37 10.42
N ARG A 76 0.65 11.46 10.21
CA ARG A 76 1.19 11.08 8.90
C ARG A 76 0.29 10.07 8.18
N GLY A 77 -0.78 9.60 8.84
CA GLY A 77 -1.72 8.62 8.32
C GLY A 77 -2.44 9.01 7.02
N ARG A 78 -2.57 10.30 6.66
CA ARG A 78 -3.16 10.70 5.37
C ARG A 78 -2.34 10.23 4.16
N TYR A 79 -1.01 10.17 4.27
CA TYR A 79 -0.11 9.70 3.20
C TYR A 79 -0.08 8.18 3.06
N TYR A 80 -0.36 7.43 4.13
CA TYR A 80 -0.35 5.95 4.16
C TYR A 80 -1.73 5.31 4.00
N ARG A 81 -2.81 6.09 4.14
CA ARG A 81 -4.19 5.63 3.86
C ARG A 81 -4.44 5.43 2.36
N LEU A 82 -3.54 5.89 1.50
CA LEU A 82 -3.55 5.74 0.04
C LEU A 82 -3.27 4.30 -0.47
N ARG A 83 -3.66 3.27 0.30
CA ARG A 83 -3.70 1.87 -0.17
C ARG A 83 -2.35 1.30 -0.65
N ASN A 84 -1.24 1.59 0.03
CA ASN A 84 0.02 0.85 -0.19
C ASN A 84 0.01 -0.48 0.57
N SER A 85 -1.02 -1.29 0.30
CA SER A 85 -1.13 -2.64 0.84
C SER A 85 -0.51 -3.68 -0.08
N GLY A 86 -0.10 -3.29 -1.29
CA GLY A 86 0.60 -4.13 -2.25
C GLY A 86 -0.21 -5.39 -2.61
N ILE A 87 0.52 -6.44 -2.97
CA ILE A 87 -0.02 -7.76 -3.29
C ILE A 87 -0.73 -8.38 -2.08
N GLU A 88 -0.15 -8.23 -0.88
CA GLU A 88 -0.73 -8.74 0.38
C GLU A 88 -2.13 -8.20 0.63
N GLY A 89 -2.32 -6.90 0.40
CA GLY A 89 -3.62 -6.28 0.57
C GLY A 89 -4.60 -6.58 -0.54
N TYR A 90 -4.15 -6.53 -1.80
CA TYR A 90 -5.01 -6.77 -2.95
C TYR A 90 -5.54 -8.20 -2.97
N TYR A 91 -4.67 -9.19 -2.74
CA TYR A 91 -5.05 -10.61 -2.72
C TYR A 91 -5.31 -11.16 -1.33
N ASN A 92 -5.59 -10.31 -0.33
CA ASN A 92 -5.87 -10.76 1.04
C ASN A 92 -7.06 -11.74 1.09
N SER A 93 -8.05 -11.60 0.21
CA SER A 93 -9.19 -12.53 0.12
C SER A 93 -8.76 -13.96 -0.25
N LEU A 94 -7.77 -14.11 -1.12
CA LEU A 94 -7.20 -15.40 -1.50
C LEU A 94 -6.22 -15.91 -0.46
N LEU A 95 -5.37 -15.03 0.08
CA LEU A 95 -4.30 -15.36 1.02
C LEU A 95 -4.80 -15.68 2.44
N ALA A 96 -5.86 -15.02 2.92
CA ALA A 96 -6.36 -15.21 4.27
C ALA A 96 -7.12 -16.52 4.46
N GLY A 97 -7.69 -17.07 3.39
CA GLY A 97 -8.57 -18.23 3.45
C GLY A 97 -9.84 -17.97 4.26
N HIS A 98 -10.47 -19.05 4.73
CA HIS A 98 -11.68 -18.98 5.54
C HIS A 98 -11.40 -19.50 6.94
N ARG A 99 -11.58 -18.65 7.96
CA ARG A 99 -11.45 -19.06 9.36
C ARG A 99 -12.66 -19.89 9.76
N GLY A 100 -12.41 -21.08 10.31
CA GLY A 100 -13.44 -21.85 10.98
C GLY A 100 -13.86 -21.21 12.30
N ALA A 101 -15.09 -21.43 12.72
CA ALA A 101 -15.59 -21.04 14.03
C ALA A 101 -15.83 -22.29 14.86
N TYR A 102 -15.35 -22.28 16.11
CA TYR A 102 -15.58 -23.34 17.08
C TYR A 102 -16.60 -22.85 18.11
N HIS A 103 -17.67 -23.64 18.34
CA HIS A 103 -18.80 -23.24 19.19
C HIS A 103 -18.89 -24.09 20.46
N PRO A 104 -17.94 -23.97 21.42
CA PRO A 104 -17.96 -24.77 22.63
C PRO A 104 -19.08 -24.33 23.58
N LEU A 105 -19.81 -25.28 24.13
CA LEU A 105 -20.67 -25.08 25.28
C LEU A 105 -19.79 -25.13 26.54
N THR A 106 -19.64 -24.00 27.24
CA THR A 106 -18.82 -23.90 28.46
C THR A 106 -19.66 -23.62 29.70
N ASP A 107 -19.34 -24.30 30.81
CA ASP A 107 -19.93 -24.04 32.13
C ASP A 107 -19.37 -22.73 32.77
N GLY A 108 -19.95 -22.27 33.88
CA GLY A 108 -19.50 -21.11 34.65
C GLY A 108 -18.00 -21.17 35.02
N HIS A 109 -17.47 -22.38 35.24
CA HIS A 109 -16.06 -22.65 35.52
C HIS A 109 -15.15 -22.71 34.27
N GLY A 110 -15.71 -22.51 33.07
CA GLY A 110 -14.96 -22.53 31.80
C GLY A 110 -14.61 -23.93 31.26
N ARG A 111 -15.16 -24.99 31.86
CA ARG A 111 -15.05 -26.37 31.35
C ARG A 111 -15.95 -26.55 30.14
N VAL A 112 -15.47 -27.22 29.10
CA VAL A 112 -16.22 -27.47 27.85
C VAL A 112 -17.05 -28.75 28.01
N HIS A 113 -18.37 -28.66 27.84
CA HIS A 113 -19.34 -29.77 27.99
C HIS A 113 -19.97 -30.23 26.68
N GLY A 114 -19.57 -29.66 25.54
CA GLY A 114 -20.12 -30.02 24.24
C GLY A 114 -20.01 -28.87 23.26
N ARG A 115 -20.82 -28.89 22.20
CA ARG A 115 -20.94 -27.82 21.23
C ARG A 115 -22.39 -27.35 21.17
N TRP A 116 -22.61 -26.04 21.14
CA TRP A 116 -23.97 -25.48 21.06
C TRP A 116 -24.42 -25.22 19.62
N ALA A 117 -23.49 -25.24 18.65
CA ALA A 117 -23.75 -25.15 17.22
C ALA A 117 -22.73 -25.98 16.44
N ALA A 118 -23.01 -26.24 15.15
CA ALA A 118 -22.05 -26.88 14.25
C ALA A 118 -20.84 -25.98 14.03
N ASP A 119 -19.65 -26.58 13.94
CA ASP A 119 -18.42 -25.84 13.68
C ASP A 119 -18.26 -25.56 12.20
N THR A 120 -17.72 -24.38 11.88
CA THR A 120 -17.39 -24.03 10.50
C THR A 120 -16.02 -24.58 10.15
N ILE A 121 -15.88 -25.20 8.98
CA ILE A 121 -14.61 -25.78 8.52
C ILE A 121 -13.60 -24.67 8.20
N TYR A 122 -12.36 -24.86 8.65
CA TYR A 122 -11.22 -24.02 8.26
C TYR A 122 -10.79 -24.34 6.82
N ARG A 123 -10.62 -23.31 5.99
CA ARG A 123 -10.03 -23.44 4.65
C ARG A 123 -8.75 -22.62 4.60
N PRO A 124 -7.58 -23.22 4.30
CA PRO A 124 -6.34 -22.47 4.18
C PRO A 124 -6.40 -21.48 3.01
N GLY A 125 -5.58 -20.44 3.08
CA GLY A 125 -5.38 -19.52 1.97
C GLY A 125 -4.69 -20.19 0.79
N GLN A 126 -4.82 -19.58 -0.38
CA GLN A 126 -4.21 -20.06 -1.62
C GLN A 126 -2.79 -19.51 -1.77
N SER A 127 -1.93 -20.29 -2.43
CA SER A 127 -0.60 -19.83 -2.84
C SER A 127 -0.70 -18.95 -4.08
N LEU A 128 0.08 -17.88 -4.11
CA LEU A 128 0.20 -16.98 -5.27
C LEU A 128 1.57 -17.14 -5.90
N HIS A 129 1.57 -17.32 -7.22
CA HIS A 129 2.77 -17.25 -8.04
C HIS A 129 2.77 -15.90 -8.76
N LEU A 130 3.86 -15.15 -8.60
CA LEU A 130 4.02 -13.83 -9.19
C LEU A 130 4.91 -13.91 -10.42
N SER A 131 4.67 -13.05 -11.40
CA SER A 131 5.54 -12.86 -12.56
C SER A 131 6.83 -12.08 -12.25
N LEU A 132 6.98 -11.61 -11.00
CA LEU A 132 8.13 -10.83 -10.59
C LEU A 132 9.39 -11.69 -10.54
N ASP A 133 10.42 -11.24 -11.24
CA ASP A 133 11.76 -11.82 -11.14
C ASP A 133 12.51 -11.15 -9.98
N ALA A 134 12.85 -11.95 -8.97
CA ALA A 134 13.51 -11.47 -7.75
C ALA A 134 14.93 -10.95 -8.02
N GLY A 135 15.65 -11.52 -8.99
CA GLY A 135 17.00 -11.09 -9.37
C GLY A 135 16.97 -9.75 -10.09
N LEU A 136 16.05 -9.59 -11.05
CA LEU A 136 15.82 -8.34 -11.76
C LEU A 136 15.35 -7.23 -10.82
N GLN A 137 14.46 -7.55 -9.89
CA GLN A 137 14.00 -6.62 -8.86
C GLN A 137 15.17 -6.13 -7.99
N ALA A 138 16.00 -7.05 -7.47
CA ALA A 138 17.15 -6.69 -6.66
C ALA A 138 18.18 -5.85 -7.42
N TYR A 139 18.41 -6.18 -8.69
CA TYR A 139 19.29 -5.40 -9.55
C TYR A 139 18.75 -3.99 -9.80
N ALA A 140 17.46 -3.86 -10.12
CA ALA A 140 16.82 -2.57 -10.37
C ALA A 140 16.76 -1.68 -9.11
N GLU A 141 16.50 -2.26 -7.93
CA GLU A 141 16.59 -1.55 -6.65
C GLU A 141 17.99 -1.02 -6.39
N ARG A 142 19.02 -1.84 -6.65
CA ARG A 142 20.43 -1.43 -6.52
C ARG A 142 20.80 -0.30 -7.50
N LEU A 143 20.27 -0.31 -8.72
CA LEU A 143 20.51 0.75 -9.70
C LEU A 143 19.92 2.09 -9.28
N LEU A 144 18.72 2.08 -8.68
CA LEU A 144 18.07 3.30 -8.18
C LEU A 144 18.73 3.81 -6.89
N GLY A 145 19.14 2.91 -6.00
CA GLY A 145 19.74 3.26 -4.71
C GLY A 145 18.87 4.24 -3.93
N GLU A 146 19.47 5.32 -3.45
CA GLU A 146 18.79 6.38 -2.69
C GLU A 146 18.08 7.43 -3.57
N ARG A 147 18.06 7.26 -4.91
CA ARG A 147 17.44 8.23 -5.80
C ARG A 147 15.91 8.10 -5.73
N ARG A 148 15.23 9.23 -5.61
CA ARG A 148 13.76 9.28 -5.73
C ARG A 148 13.34 8.94 -7.15
N GLY A 149 12.62 7.83 -7.32
CA GLY A 149 12.21 7.40 -8.64
C GLY A 149 11.47 6.07 -8.60
N TYR A 150 11.14 5.59 -9.79
CA TYR A 150 10.52 4.29 -9.97
C TYR A 150 10.88 3.70 -11.33
N LEU A 151 10.81 2.37 -11.40
CA LEU A 151 11.06 1.60 -12.61
C LEU A 151 10.02 0.49 -12.69
N VAL A 152 9.44 0.31 -13.87
CA VAL A 152 8.53 -0.82 -14.16
C VAL A 152 9.03 -1.50 -15.42
N ALA A 153 9.28 -2.80 -15.33
CA ALA A 153 9.59 -3.65 -16.47
C ALA A 153 8.41 -4.60 -16.72
N LEU A 154 7.97 -4.66 -17.97
CA LEU A 154 6.83 -5.46 -18.42
C LEU A 154 7.20 -6.27 -19.66
N ASP A 155 6.68 -7.48 -19.80
CA ASP A 155 6.68 -8.18 -21.09
C ASP A 155 5.52 -7.63 -21.94
N PRO A 156 5.79 -6.94 -23.07
CA PRO A 156 4.73 -6.32 -23.88
C PRO A 156 3.81 -7.34 -24.57
N ARG A 157 4.20 -8.61 -24.65
CA ARG A 157 3.41 -9.66 -25.29
C ARG A 157 2.38 -10.26 -24.33
N THR A 158 2.76 -10.44 -23.06
CA THR A 158 1.88 -11.06 -22.03
C THR A 158 1.23 -10.03 -21.12
N GLY A 159 1.81 -8.83 -21.00
CA GLY A 159 1.41 -7.82 -20.04
C GLY A 159 1.89 -8.09 -18.61
N GLU A 160 2.72 -9.13 -18.41
CA GLU A 160 3.24 -9.48 -17.10
C GLU A 160 4.25 -8.45 -16.59
N ILE A 161 4.21 -8.19 -15.29
CA ILE A 161 5.14 -7.28 -14.62
C ILE A 161 6.31 -8.11 -14.11
N LEU A 162 7.50 -7.89 -14.68
CA LEU A 162 8.73 -8.60 -14.32
C LEU A 162 9.45 -7.93 -13.15
N CYS A 163 9.34 -6.60 -13.04
CA CYS A 163 9.98 -5.82 -12.00
C CYS A 163 9.20 -4.52 -11.77
N CYS A 164 9.04 -4.13 -10.50
CA CYS A 164 8.33 -2.92 -10.11
C CYS A 164 9.01 -2.31 -8.89
N VAL A 165 9.78 -1.24 -9.10
CA VAL A 165 10.60 -0.62 -8.06
C VAL A 165 10.07 0.76 -7.73
N SER A 166 10.02 1.08 -6.44
CA SER A 166 9.86 2.43 -5.92
C SER A 166 11.04 2.74 -5.01
N ALA A 167 11.79 3.79 -5.33
CA ALA A 167 12.96 4.21 -4.56
C ALA A 167 12.71 5.59 -3.92
N PRO A 168 13.19 5.84 -2.68
CA PRO A 168 13.93 4.90 -1.83
C PRO A 168 13.07 3.74 -1.29
N THR A 169 13.70 2.59 -1.07
CA THR A 169 13.06 1.35 -0.59
C THR A 169 13.21 1.20 0.93
N TYR A 170 12.62 0.15 1.50
CA TYR A 170 12.72 -0.21 2.92
C TYR A 170 12.63 -1.73 3.07
N ASP A 171 13.00 -2.26 4.23
CA ASP A 171 12.86 -3.70 4.51
C ASP A 171 11.37 -4.10 4.61
N PRO A 172 10.87 -5.08 3.83
CA PRO A 172 9.47 -5.54 3.91
C PRO A 172 9.04 -5.94 5.34
N ALA A 173 9.96 -6.43 6.16
CA ALA A 173 9.68 -6.81 7.54
C ALA A 173 9.57 -5.61 8.50
N ALA A 174 10.03 -4.40 8.12
CA ALA A 174 10.06 -3.23 9.02
C ALA A 174 8.68 -2.84 9.58
N LEU A 175 7.63 -3.03 8.77
CA LEU A 175 6.26 -2.63 9.13
C LEU A 175 5.53 -3.64 10.02
N THR A 176 5.95 -4.90 10.00
CA THR A 176 5.22 -6.01 10.62
C THR A 176 5.99 -6.67 11.76
N ALA A 177 7.33 -6.75 11.67
CA ALA A 177 8.15 -7.43 12.67
C ALA A 177 8.14 -6.69 14.02
N PRO A 178 8.02 -7.41 15.15
CA PRO A 178 8.00 -6.80 16.49
C PRO A 178 9.31 -6.07 16.80
N GLY A 179 9.26 -5.08 17.70
CA GLY A 179 10.45 -4.36 18.19
C GLY A 179 11.00 -3.25 17.27
N ARG A 180 10.53 -3.12 16.03
CA ARG A 180 11.06 -2.14 15.04
C ARG A 180 10.38 -0.77 15.07
N ASN A 181 10.00 -0.29 16.26
CA ASN A 181 9.25 0.97 16.39
C ASN A 181 10.05 2.21 15.96
N SER A 182 11.34 2.27 16.30
CA SER A 182 12.23 3.38 15.91
C SER A 182 12.31 3.51 14.38
N GLU A 183 12.50 2.39 13.69
CA GLU A 183 12.56 2.33 12.23
C GLU A 183 11.24 2.74 11.58
N ARG A 184 10.09 2.27 12.09
CA ARG A 184 8.77 2.72 11.61
C ARG A 184 8.62 4.23 11.74
N VAL A 185 9.04 4.81 12.86
CA VAL A 185 8.99 6.27 13.06
C VAL A 185 9.92 7.00 12.09
N ALA A 186 11.12 6.46 11.82
CA ALA A 186 12.04 7.01 10.83
C ALA A 186 11.42 6.98 9.41
N LEU A 187 10.84 5.86 8.99
CA LEU A 187 10.15 5.71 7.70
C LEU A 187 8.97 6.69 7.57
N LEU A 188 8.19 6.88 8.64
CA LEU A 188 7.06 7.81 8.66
C LEU A 188 7.49 9.29 8.55
N ARG A 189 8.67 9.63 9.07
CA ARG A 189 9.22 11.00 9.09
C ARG A 189 10.09 11.32 7.88
N ASN A 190 10.49 10.31 7.11
CA ASN A 190 11.38 10.48 5.98
C ASN A 190 10.74 11.38 4.90
N ALA A 191 11.45 12.45 4.53
CA ALA A 191 11.03 13.43 3.52
C ALA A 191 10.96 12.83 2.11
N ASP A 192 11.75 11.78 1.84
CA ASP A 192 11.76 11.03 0.60
C ASP A 192 10.60 10.04 0.49
N GLN A 193 9.71 9.90 1.48
CA GLN A 193 8.50 9.07 1.40
C GLN A 193 8.76 7.63 0.86
N PRO A 194 9.62 6.82 1.51
CA PRO A 194 9.97 5.46 1.05
C PRO A 194 8.75 4.51 1.05
N LEU A 195 7.79 4.78 1.91
CA LEU A 195 6.56 4.03 2.06
C LEU A 195 5.54 4.29 0.92
N LEU A 196 5.83 5.21 -0.01
CA LEU A 196 5.00 5.47 -1.19
C LEU A 196 5.31 4.46 -2.31
N ASN A 197 4.30 3.73 -2.78
CA ASN A 197 4.39 3.00 -4.03
C ASN A 197 4.22 3.99 -5.20
N ARG A 198 5.34 4.50 -5.72
CA ARG A 198 5.36 5.50 -6.80
C ARG A 198 4.83 5.00 -8.14
N PRO A 199 5.17 3.80 -8.64
CA PRO A 199 4.61 3.28 -9.89
C PRO A 199 3.08 3.36 -9.98
N VAL A 200 2.40 3.13 -8.85
CA VAL A 200 0.93 3.07 -8.79
C VAL A 200 0.31 4.37 -8.29
N GLY A 201 0.95 5.04 -7.33
CA GLY A 201 0.37 6.16 -6.60
C GLY A 201 0.94 7.54 -6.95
N ALA A 202 2.04 7.64 -7.68
CA ALA A 202 2.62 8.93 -8.06
C ALA A 202 2.02 9.43 -9.39
N ALA A 203 1.35 10.58 -9.34
CA ALA A 203 0.89 11.28 -10.53
C ALA A 203 1.97 12.26 -11.01
N ASN A 204 2.77 11.85 -12.00
CA ASN A 204 3.71 12.73 -12.68
C ASN A 204 3.17 13.10 -14.07
N PRO A 205 3.34 14.36 -14.53
CA PRO A 205 3.04 14.70 -15.91
C PRO A 205 3.92 13.86 -16.85
N PRO A 206 3.35 13.15 -17.84
CA PRO A 206 4.10 12.20 -18.66
C PRO A 206 5.09 12.88 -19.62
N GLY A 207 5.07 14.20 -19.77
CA GLY A 207 6.03 14.94 -20.58
C GLY A 207 6.06 14.49 -22.05
N SER A 208 7.24 14.52 -22.67
CA SER A 208 7.39 14.23 -24.10
C SER A 208 7.16 12.76 -24.49
N VAL A 209 7.19 11.80 -23.55
CA VAL A 209 6.92 10.39 -23.89
C VAL A 209 5.48 10.17 -24.37
N PHE A 210 4.55 11.05 -23.98
CA PHE A 210 3.15 10.98 -24.40
C PHE A 210 2.92 11.46 -25.85
N LYS A 211 3.92 12.08 -26.49
CA LYS A 211 3.80 12.57 -27.88
C LYS A 211 3.52 11.44 -28.86
N LEU A 212 4.01 10.23 -28.60
CA LEU A 212 3.76 9.06 -29.44
C LEU A 212 2.27 8.72 -29.50
N VAL A 213 1.58 8.77 -28.34
CA VAL A 213 0.14 8.53 -28.25
C VAL A 213 -0.62 9.64 -28.99
N ASN A 214 -0.27 10.90 -28.76
CA ASN A 214 -0.90 12.03 -29.44
C ASN A 214 -0.69 11.96 -30.97
N ALA A 215 0.50 11.55 -31.43
CA ALA A 215 0.80 11.39 -32.85
C ALA A 215 -0.03 10.24 -33.47
N ALA A 216 -0.15 9.10 -32.78
CA ALA A 216 -0.98 7.99 -33.25
C ALA A 216 -2.46 8.39 -33.37
N VAL A 217 -2.99 9.12 -32.39
CA VAL A 217 -4.36 9.66 -32.44
C VAL A 217 -4.51 10.66 -33.59
N ALA A 218 -3.53 11.54 -33.80
CA ALA A 218 -3.58 12.53 -34.88
C ALA A 218 -3.46 11.88 -36.28
N LEU A 219 -2.75 10.76 -36.41
CA LEU A 219 -2.75 9.95 -37.65
C LEU A 219 -4.12 9.29 -37.86
N GLN A 220 -4.72 8.74 -36.81
CA GLN A 220 -6.01 8.05 -36.88
C GLN A 220 -7.16 8.98 -37.22
N LEU A 221 -7.18 10.20 -36.65
CA LEU A 221 -8.23 11.19 -36.90
C LEU A 221 -8.07 11.94 -38.23
N GLY A 222 -6.94 11.75 -38.92
CA GLY A 222 -6.60 12.41 -40.18
C GLY A 222 -5.96 13.81 -40.17
N PRO A 223 -5.80 14.57 -39.05
CA PRO A 223 -5.09 15.87 -39.10
C PRO A 223 -3.58 15.73 -39.34
N LEU A 224 -2.99 14.56 -39.08
CA LEU A 224 -1.59 14.25 -39.39
C LEU A 224 -1.54 13.20 -40.51
N LYS A 225 -0.62 13.36 -41.46
CA LYS A 225 -0.25 12.32 -42.45
C LYS A 225 1.13 11.74 -42.09
N LEU A 226 1.52 10.59 -42.63
CA LEU A 226 2.83 9.95 -42.35
C LEU A 226 4.03 10.75 -42.89
N THR A 227 3.80 11.62 -43.88
CA THR A 227 4.82 12.54 -44.44
C THR A 227 4.40 14.01 -44.29
N PRO A 228 4.19 14.52 -43.06
CA PRO A 228 3.87 15.92 -42.88
C PRO A 228 5.20 16.71 -42.85
N ARG A 229 5.40 17.61 -43.82
CA ARG A 229 6.51 18.56 -43.77
C ARG A 229 6.02 19.86 -43.16
N PHE A 230 6.56 20.21 -42.01
CA PHE A 230 6.40 21.54 -41.43
C PHE A 230 7.74 22.27 -41.51
N PRO A 231 7.78 23.51 -42.03
CA PRO A 231 8.99 24.32 -41.92
C PRO A 231 9.30 24.53 -40.43
N ALA A 232 10.51 24.15 -40.02
CA ALA A 232 10.98 24.35 -38.67
C ALA A 232 11.26 25.84 -38.43
N THR A 233 10.22 26.64 -38.24
CA THR A 233 10.37 28.01 -37.73
C THR A 233 10.66 27.94 -36.24
N SER A 234 11.78 28.52 -35.81
CA SER A 234 12.31 28.56 -34.44
C SER A 234 11.42 29.29 -33.41
N ARG A 235 10.15 29.56 -33.71
CA ARG A 235 9.20 30.15 -32.75
C ARG A 235 8.58 29.05 -31.91
N SER A 236 8.96 29.03 -30.63
CA SER A 236 8.27 28.34 -29.55
C SER A 236 6.76 28.55 -29.66
N SER A 237 6.05 27.52 -30.09
CA SER A 237 4.60 27.54 -30.30
C SER A 237 3.84 27.42 -28.96
N THR A 238 4.29 28.11 -27.91
CA THR A 238 3.62 28.15 -26.59
C THR A 238 2.63 29.31 -26.49
N ALA A 239 2.40 30.06 -27.57
CA ALA A 239 1.52 31.22 -27.57
C ALA A 239 0.37 31.04 -28.57
N CYS A 240 -0.59 30.16 -28.27
CA CYS A 240 -1.94 30.23 -28.86
C CYS A 240 -2.95 29.36 -28.08
N ILE A 241 -3.11 29.63 -26.78
CA ILE A 241 -4.43 29.46 -26.15
C ILE A 241 -4.94 30.88 -25.90
N ARG A 242 -5.47 31.51 -26.96
CA ARG A 242 -6.29 32.70 -26.79
C ARG A 242 -7.72 32.21 -26.64
N THR A 243 -8.14 31.97 -25.39
CA THR A 243 -9.57 31.95 -25.07
C THR A 243 -10.16 33.30 -25.49
N ARG A 244 -10.94 33.31 -26.56
CA ARG A 244 -11.88 34.40 -26.85
C ARG A 244 -13.27 33.81 -26.99
N ALA A 245 -14.04 33.94 -25.92
CA ALA A 245 -15.44 34.30 -25.99
C ALA A 245 -15.71 35.18 -24.76
N PRO A 246 -16.02 36.48 -24.91
CA PRO A 246 -16.47 37.28 -23.78
C PRO A 246 -17.92 36.88 -23.47
N ALA A 247 -18.15 36.23 -22.33
CA ALA A 247 -19.49 36.13 -21.78
C ALA A 247 -19.90 37.52 -21.27
N THR A 248 -20.83 38.14 -21.97
CA THR A 248 -21.51 39.35 -21.52
C THR A 248 -22.46 39.01 -20.37
N SER A 249 -22.14 39.43 -19.15
CA SER A 249 -23.19 39.81 -18.18
C SER A 249 -22.59 40.60 -17.00
N ARG A 250 -23.12 41.82 -16.87
CA ARG A 250 -23.04 42.78 -15.76
C ARG A 250 -22.98 42.14 -14.37
N TRP A 251 -22.14 42.66 -13.46
CA TRP A 251 -22.47 43.19 -12.12
C TRP A 251 -21.21 43.86 -11.51
N PRO A 252 -21.33 44.88 -10.64
CA PRO A 252 -20.25 45.83 -10.36
C PRO A 252 -19.52 45.62 -9.02
N SER A 253 -18.35 46.27 -8.98
CA SER A 253 -17.64 46.92 -7.86
C SER A 253 -16.50 46.22 -7.12
N ASN A 254 -15.39 46.98 -7.14
CA ASN A 254 -14.32 47.15 -6.14
C ASN A 254 -13.38 45.99 -5.83
N THR A 255 -12.17 46.00 -6.39
CA THR A 255 -10.94 46.46 -5.69
C THR A 255 -9.71 46.41 -6.61
N ALA A 256 -8.75 47.29 -6.33
CA ALA A 256 -7.61 47.62 -7.16
C ALA A 256 -6.62 46.46 -7.37
N ALA A 257 -6.18 46.27 -8.62
CA ALA A 257 -4.92 45.60 -8.92
C ALA A 257 -4.22 46.33 -10.07
N THR A 258 -3.00 46.75 -9.80
CA THR A 258 -2.07 47.50 -10.63
C THR A 258 -1.88 46.86 -12.00
N ARG A 259 -2.19 47.61 -13.06
CA ARG A 259 -1.88 47.27 -14.45
C ARG A 259 -0.40 47.58 -14.74
N THR A 260 0.47 46.59 -14.71
CA THR A 260 1.76 46.66 -15.41
C THR A 260 1.51 46.33 -16.88
N SER A 261 1.48 47.35 -17.73
CA SER A 261 1.34 47.17 -19.17
C SER A 261 2.67 46.77 -19.78
N THR A 262 2.79 45.55 -20.30
CA THR A 262 3.85 45.19 -21.24
C THR A 262 3.22 45.14 -22.63
N ARG A 263 3.40 46.21 -23.41
CA ARG A 263 3.07 46.25 -24.84
C ARG A 263 3.90 45.19 -25.56
N CYS A 264 3.26 44.23 -26.23
CA CYS A 264 3.91 43.47 -27.28
C CYS A 264 3.96 44.36 -28.54
N CYS A 265 5.18 44.78 -28.92
CA CYS A 265 5.46 45.38 -30.21
C CYS A 265 5.14 44.38 -31.32
N GLY A 266 4.32 44.82 -32.28
CA GLY A 266 4.15 44.14 -33.55
C GLY A 266 5.30 44.47 -34.51
N ARG A 267 5.71 43.47 -35.28
CA ARG A 267 6.09 43.57 -36.69
C ARG A 267 5.66 42.28 -37.37
#